data_AF-A0A934QNQ5-F1
#
_entry.id   AF-A0A934QNQ5-F1
#
_cell.length_a   1.000
_cell.length_b   1.000
_cell.length_c   1.000
_cell.angle_alpha   90.00
_cell.angle_beta   90.00
_cell.angle_gamma   90.00
#
_symmetry.space_group_name_H-M   'P 1'
#
loop_
_entity.id
_entity.type
_entity.pdbx_description
1 polymer ?
#
loop_
_entity_poly.entity_id
_entity_poly.type
_entity_poly.pdbx_seq_one_letter_code
_entity_poly.pdbx_strand_id
1 'polypeptide(L)'
;MRRLTQFFGTLFGMAVLGCAALAGWALWTGGLFDGAVAKDLRGSSVHVAPGIDIDEAAAERIIGNRRLTVAFLEPGTDLRDVCDGTEGATRGTVLLPLSPGEEDYDSYPCTRTTEDIGEGVVIETIIGRGIDQFLDRPLEALKLVAVNYDQLVKAELVPDGARTVTPSLPRYLIAAAAIGAVLVGATIIYLAARRAGRLAAARKERRDSAHDARSALGAAAAVLAQQIIELDGVYARLRRRVNAGTATEDQRSFVTRYRSLVTDYTELLGELSTMDEGRARHLRGRVENLTDKGRRLARLAERATAR
;
A
#
# COMPACT_ATOMS: atom_id res chain seq x y z
N MET A 1 15.88 3.01 2.76
CA MET A 1 15.62 2.60 1.35
C MET A 1 15.26 1.11 1.21
N ARG A 2 16.02 0.15 1.75
CA ARG A 2 15.78 -1.30 1.59
C ARG A 2 14.39 -1.83 1.99
N ARG A 3 13.73 -1.19 2.97
CA ARG A 3 12.35 -1.52 3.39
C ARG A 3 11.27 -0.96 2.45
N LEU A 4 11.52 0.17 1.79
CA LEU A 4 10.59 0.77 0.82
C LEU A 4 10.59 -0.04 -0.48
N THR A 5 11.75 -0.49 -0.95
CA THR A 5 11.85 -1.37 -2.12
C THR A 5 11.21 -2.74 -1.88
N GLN A 6 11.35 -3.31 -0.68
CA GLN A 6 10.62 -4.54 -0.32
C GLN A 6 9.10 -4.34 -0.26
N PHE A 7 8.63 -3.18 0.20
CA PHE A 7 7.20 -2.88 0.27
C PHE A 7 6.58 -2.72 -1.13
N PHE A 8 7.22 -1.95 -2.02
CA PHE A 8 6.78 -1.78 -3.41
C PHE A 8 6.97 -3.04 -4.28
N GLY A 9 7.81 -3.99 -3.84
CA GLY A 9 7.91 -5.32 -4.46
C GLY A 9 6.72 -6.25 -4.17
N THR A 10 5.75 -5.83 -3.34
CA THR A 10 4.54 -6.61 -3.06
C THR A 10 3.35 -6.13 -3.90
N LEU A 11 2.42 -7.05 -4.22
CA LEU A 11 1.15 -6.74 -4.90
C LEU A 11 0.38 -5.59 -4.22
N PHE A 12 0.44 -5.51 -2.89
CA PHE A 12 -0.16 -4.43 -2.11
C PHE A 12 0.54 -3.09 -2.32
N GLY A 13 1.88 -3.06 -2.29
CA GLY A 13 2.66 -1.85 -2.55
C GLY A 13 2.45 -1.30 -3.96
N MET A 14 2.35 -2.18 -4.96
CA MET A 14 2.01 -1.83 -6.34
C MET A 14 0.59 -1.25 -6.44
N ALA A 15 -0.39 -1.85 -5.77
CA ALA A 15 -1.77 -1.33 -5.76
C ALA A 15 -1.85 0.06 -5.12
N VAL A 16 -1.15 0.28 -4.00
CA VAL A 16 -1.08 1.61 -3.35
C VAL A 16 -0.38 2.64 -4.26
N LEU A 17 0.69 2.26 -4.96
CA LEU A 17 1.36 3.12 -5.95
C LEU A 17 0.42 3.50 -7.09
N GLY A 18 -0.32 2.53 -7.63
CA GLY A 18 -1.31 2.76 -8.68
C GLY A 18 -2.42 3.71 -8.22
N CYS A 19 -2.95 3.51 -7.01
CA CYS A 19 -3.93 4.42 -6.43
C CYS A 19 -3.36 5.82 -6.17
N ALA A 20 -2.12 5.94 -5.71
CA ALA A 20 -1.46 7.24 -5.51
C ALA A 20 -1.22 7.97 -6.83
N ALA A 21 -0.82 7.25 -7.88
CA ALA A 21 -0.65 7.80 -9.22
C ALA A 21 -1.99 8.27 -9.79
N LEU A 22 -3.05 7.48 -9.67
CA LEU A 22 -4.40 7.87 -10.11
C LEU A 22 -4.96 9.04 -9.30
N ALA A 23 -4.71 9.09 -7.98
CA ALA A 23 -5.11 10.21 -7.15
C ALA A 23 -4.35 11.49 -7.53
N GLY A 24 -3.04 11.39 -7.75
CA GLY A 24 -2.22 12.50 -8.25
C GLY A 24 -2.70 12.98 -9.62
N TRP A 25 -3.02 12.06 -10.53
CA TRP A 25 -3.58 12.37 -11.84
C TRP A 25 -4.95 13.05 -11.74
N ALA A 26 -5.84 12.56 -10.89
CA ALA A 26 -7.16 13.15 -10.65
C ALA A 26 -7.07 14.55 -10.02
N LEU A 27 -6.12 14.77 -9.10
CA LEU A 27 -5.87 16.08 -8.48
C LEU A 27 -5.29 17.07 -9.49
N TRP A 28 -4.37 16.61 -10.35
CA TRP A 28 -3.78 17.43 -11.41
C TRP A 28 -4.84 17.81 -12.45
N THR A 29 -5.56 16.85 -13.01
CA THR A 29 -6.64 17.11 -13.98
C THR A 29 -7.82 17.89 -13.37
N GLY A 30 -8.01 17.80 -12.05
CA GLY A 30 -8.95 18.61 -11.29
C GLY A 30 -8.48 20.04 -11.02
N GLY A 31 -7.28 20.42 -11.47
CA GLY A 31 -6.67 21.74 -11.31
C GLY A 31 -6.45 22.19 -9.87
N LEU A 32 -5.95 21.29 -9.03
CA LEU A 32 -5.40 21.69 -7.72
C LEU A 32 -4.17 22.61 -7.89
N PHE A 33 -3.48 22.49 -9.02
CA PHE A 33 -2.29 23.27 -9.37
C PHE A 33 -2.59 24.40 -10.38
N ASP A 34 -3.87 24.72 -10.60
CA ASP A 34 -4.25 25.82 -11.49
C ASP A 34 -3.85 27.17 -10.89
N GLY A 35 -3.35 28.07 -11.74
CA GLY A 35 -3.07 29.46 -11.37
C GLY A 35 -4.34 30.24 -11.02
N ALA A 36 -4.17 31.43 -10.43
CA ALA A 36 -5.29 32.29 -10.02
C ALA A 36 -6.28 32.56 -11.17
N VAL A 37 -5.76 32.88 -12.35
CA VAL A 37 -6.55 33.11 -13.57
C VAL A 37 -7.40 31.88 -13.93
N ALA A 38 -6.79 30.69 -14.00
CA ALA A 38 -7.49 29.45 -14.36
C ALA A 38 -8.56 29.07 -13.33
N LYS A 39 -8.33 29.35 -12.04
CA LYS A 39 -9.29 29.09 -10.97
C LYS A 39 -10.53 29.99 -11.09
N ASP A 40 -10.34 31.28 -11.33
CA ASP A 40 -11.44 32.23 -11.47
C ASP A 40 -12.22 31.95 -12.76
N LEU A 41 -11.50 31.71 -13.86
CA LEU A 41 -12.12 31.38 -15.13
C LEU A 41 -12.91 30.08 -15.09
N ARG A 42 -12.73 29.16 -14.13
CA ARG A 42 -13.62 27.99 -14.00
C ARG A 42 -15.00 28.32 -13.48
N GLY A 43 -15.11 29.38 -12.67
CA GLY A 43 -16.35 29.83 -12.06
C GLY A 43 -17.00 31.00 -12.80
N SER A 44 -16.21 31.83 -13.48
CA SER A 44 -16.64 33.03 -14.19
C SER A 44 -16.19 33.03 -15.67
N SER A 45 -16.86 33.83 -16.49
CA SER A 45 -16.45 34.13 -17.88
C SER A 45 -15.44 35.29 -17.95
N VAL A 46 -15.22 36.01 -16.85
CA VAL A 46 -14.29 37.14 -16.79
C VAL A 46 -13.29 36.90 -15.66
N HIS A 47 -12.03 37.24 -15.88
CA HIS A 47 -11.06 37.43 -14.82
C HIS A 47 -10.52 38.85 -14.92
N VAL A 48 -10.40 39.54 -13.78
CA VAL A 48 -9.81 40.87 -13.69
C VAL A 48 -8.66 40.80 -12.69
N ALA A 49 -7.44 41.01 -13.18
CA ALA A 49 -6.26 41.00 -12.33
C ALA A 49 -6.25 42.19 -11.34
N PRO A 50 -5.58 42.04 -10.18
CA PRO A 50 -5.50 43.10 -9.20
C PRO A 50 -4.88 44.38 -9.80
N GLY A 51 -5.57 45.51 -9.65
CA GLY A 51 -5.07 46.80 -10.15
C GLY A 51 -5.66 47.27 -11.49
N ILE A 52 -6.52 46.47 -12.12
CA ILE A 52 -7.31 46.90 -13.28
C ILE A 52 -8.71 47.32 -12.81
N ASP A 53 -9.10 48.56 -13.11
CA ASP A 53 -10.40 49.11 -12.70
C ASP A 53 -11.49 48.74 -13.72
N ILE A 54 -12.09 47.56 -13.55
CA ILE A 54 -13.21 47.06 -14.37
C ILE A 54 -14.30 46.50 -13.45
N ASP A 55 -15.55 46.88 -13.72
CA ASP A 55 -16.71 46.23 -13.10
C ASP A 55 -16.90 44.82 -13.69
N GLU A 56 -16.42 43.82 -12.94
CA GLU A 56 -16.51 42.40 -13.28
C GLU A 56 -17.95 41.96 -13.53
N ALA A 57 -18.93 42.43 -12.74
CA ALA A 57 -20.33 42.04 -12.89
C ALA A 57 -20.96 42.64 -14.17
N ALA A 58 -20.55 43.85 -14.55
CA ALA A 58 -20.93 44.44 -15.83
C ALA A 58 -20.29 43.67 -16.99
N ALA A 59 -19.03 43.28 -16.85
CA ALA A 59 -18.30 42.50 -17.84
C ALA A 59 -18.92 41.12 -18.08
N GLU A 60 -19.22 40.39 -17.00
CA GLU A 60 -19.93 39.10 -17.05
C GLU A 60 -21.30 39.23 -17.74
N ARG A 61 -22.03 40.32 -17.49
CA ARG A 61 -23.33 40.58 -18.13
C ARG A 61 -23.21 40.82 -19.63
N ILE A 62 -22.12 41.45 -20.09
CA ILE A 62 -21.85 41.68 -21.52
C ILE A 62 -21.55 40.36 -22.22
N ILE A 63 -20.69 39.51 -21.63
CA ILE A 63 -20.39 38.17 -22.17
C ILE A 63 -21.64 37.29 -22.13
N GLY A 64 -22.40 37.33 -21.03
CA GLY A 64 -23.58 36.51 -20.82
C GLY A 64 -23.26 35.02 -20.87
N ASN A 65 -24.10 34.26 -21.58
CA ASN A 65 -23.99 32.80 -21.66
C ASN A 65 -23.07 32.29 -22.78
N ARG A 66 -22.25 33.15 -23.41
CA ARG A 66 -21.38 32.74 -24.52
C ARG A 66 -20.28 31.78 -24.05
N ARG A 67 -19.76 30.93 -24.94
CA ARG A 67 -18.52 30.15 -24.70
C ARG A 67 -17.30 31.01 -24.97
N LEU A 68 -17.29 32.18 -24.36
CA LEU A 68 -16.26 33.18 -24.44
C LEU A 68 -15.77 33.47 -23.02
N THR A 69 -14.46 33.53 -22.87
CA THR A 69 -13.81 33.84 -21.62
C THR A 69 -12.80 34.96 -21.85
N VAL A 70 -12.80 35.99 -21.02
CA VAL A 70 -11.90 37.15 -21.17
C VAL A 70 -11.12 37.36 -19.87
N ALA A 71 -9.80 37.46 -19.96
CA ALA A 71 -8.94 37.70 -18.80
C ALA A 71 -8.21 39.03 -18.97
N PHE A 72 -8.55 40.03 -18.16
CA PHE A 72 -7.81 41.27 -18.04
C PHE A 72 -6.64 41.06 -17.07
N LEU A 73 -5.42 41.26 -17.55
CA LEU A 73 -4.16 40.90 -16.87
C LEU A 73 -3.27 42.14 -16.68
N GLU A 74 -2.37 42.08 -15.71
CA GLU A 74 -1.44 43.16 -15.42
C GLU A 74 -0.54 43.47 -16.64
N PRO A 75 -0.09 44.72 -16.83
CA PRO A 75 0.85 45.10 -17.90
C PRO A 75 2.10 44.20 -17.92
N GLY A 76 2.50 43.76 -19.12
CA GLY A 76 3.71 42.93 -19.30
C GLY A 76 3.55 41.46 -18.90
N THR A 77 2.32 40.99 -18.65
CA THR A 77 2.04 39.57 -18.43
C THR A 77 2.29 38.76 -19.71
N ASP A 78 2.96 37.62 -19.61
CA ASP A 78 3.08 36.68 -20.72
C ASP A 78 1.72 36.01 -21.01
N LEU A 79 1.04 36.50 -22.04
CA LEU A 79 -0.30 36.04 -22.42
C LEU A 79 -0.30 34.61 -22.97
N ARG A 80 0.83 34.15 -23.51
CA ARG A 80 0.97 32.79 -24.02
C ARG A 80 0.99 31.80 -22.86
N ASP A 81 1.76 32.11 -21.82
CA ASP A 81 1.81 31.30 -20.59
C ASP A 81 0.42 31.23 -19.93
N VAL A 82 -0.38 32.30 -20.02
CA VAL A 82 -1.77 32.27 -19.54
C VAL A 82 -2.64 31.33 -20.37
N CYS A 83 -2.53 31.36 -21.70
CA CYS A 83 -3.26 30.44 -22.57
C CYS A 83 -2.91 28.97 -22.32
N ASP A 84 -1.63 28.67 -22.10
CA ASP A 84 -1.18 27.30 -21.78
C ASP A 84 -1.62 26.89 -20.37
N GLY A 85 -1.51 27.79 -19.39
CA GLY A 85 -1.89 27.55 -17.99
C GLY A 85 -3.40 27.44 -17.74
N THR A 86 -4.23 27.92 -18.66
CA THR A 86 -5.70 27.93 -18.53
C THR A 86 -6.40 26.90 -19.42
N GLU A 87 -5.66 26.12 -20.22
CA GLU A 87 -6.19 25.15 -21.19
C GLU A 87 -7.27 24.22 -20.59
N GLY A 88 -7.03 23.75 -19.37
CA GLY A 88 -7.98 22.88 -18.66
C GLY A 88 -9.28 23.58 -18.23
N ALA A 89 -9.21 24.86 -17.88
CA ALA A 89 -10.32 25.68 -17.39
C ALA A 89 -11.22 26.19 -18.52
N THR A 90 -10.65 26.49 -19.68
CA THR A 90 -11.33 27.11 -20.83
C THR A 90 -11.59 26.13 -21.98
N ARG A 91 -11.44 24.82 -21.74
CA ARG A 91 -11.71 23.78 -22.74
C ARG A 91 -13.09 23.95 -23.39
N GLY A 92 -13.13 23.99 -24.72
CA GLY A 92 -14.37 24.16 -25.49
C GLY A 92 -14.91 25.60 -25.50
N THR A 93 -14.10 26.58 -25.12
CA THR A 93 -14.40 28.02 -25.17
C THR A 93 -13.30 28.78 -25.91
N VAL A 94 -13.59 30.00 -26.33
CA VAL A 94 -12.58 30.96 -26.81
C VAL A 94 -12.08 31.75 -25.62
N LEU A 95 -10.76 31.75 -25.37
CA LEU A 95 -10.13 32.57 -24.35
C LEU A 95 -9.45 33.77 -25.01
N LEU A 96 -9.71 34.96 -24.47
CA LEU A 96 -9.04 36.19 -24.85
C LEU A 96 -8.34 36.80 -23.61
N PRO A 97 -7.05 36.53 -23.41
CA PRO A 97 -6.21 37.26 -22.49
C PRO A 97 -5.91 38.66 -23.06
N LEU A 98 -6.08 39.68 -22.24
CA LEU A 98 -5.83 41.08 -22.54
C LEU A 98 -4.92 41.67 -21.48
N SER A 99 -3.84 42.33 -21.88
CA SER A 99 -3.00 43.13 -21.00
C SER A 99 -2.91 44.55 -21.56
N PRO A 100 -3.13 45.59 -20.75
CA PRO A 100 -3.03 46.96 -21.22
C PRO A 100 -1.55 47.32 -21.48
N GLY A 101 -1.26 47.72 -22.72
CA GLY A 101 0.01 48.28 -23.15
C GLY A 101 0.04 49.82 -23.06
N GLU A 102 1.04 50.45 -23.68
CA GLU A 102 1.18 51.91 -23.69
C GLU A 102 0.18 52.59 -24.64
N GLU A 103 -0.11 51.97 -25.79
CA GLU A 103 -0.96 52.54 -26.85
C GLU A 103 -2.12 51.62 -27.27
N ASP A 104 -2.03 50.32 -26.98
CA ASP A 104 -2.98 49.28 -27.39
C ASP A 104 -3.13 48.18 -26.32
N TYR A 105 -4.04 47.24 -26.58
CA TYR A 105 -4.12 46.02 -25.77
C TYR A 105 -3.22 44.95 -26.37
N ASP A 106 -2.25 44.49 -25.59
CA ASP A 106 -1.64 43.20 -25.88
C ASP A 106 -2.72 42.14 -25.74
N SER A 107 -2.95 41.38 -26.81
CA SER A 107 -3.91 40.29 -26.82
C SER A 107 -3.31 39.03 -27.42
N TYR A 108 -3.64 37.89 -26.81
CA TYR A 108 -3.22 36.59 -27.33
C TYR A 108 -4.41 35.64 -27.33
N PRO A 109 -5.37 35.83 -28.26
CA PRO A 109 -6.53 34.96 -28.33
C PRO A 109 -6.09 33.52 -28.52
N CYS A 110 -6.66 32.60 -27.76
CA CYS A 110 -6.43 31.18 -27.91
C CYS A 110 -7.77 30.43 -27.90
N THR A 111 -8.06 29.74 -29.00
CA THR A 111 -9.28 28.95 -29.13
C THR A 111 -9.06 27.49 -28.81
N ARG A 112 -10.01 26.89 -28.08
CA ARG A 112 -10.06 25.45 -27.80
C ARG A 112 -11.38 24.83 -28.27
N THR A 113 -11.96 25.41 -29.33
CA THR A 113 -13.23 24.95 -29.92
C THR A 113 -13.04 24.07 -31.15
N THR A 114 -11.87 24.09 -31.77
CA THR A 114 -11.54 23.34 -32.98
C THR A 114 -10.13 22.76 -32.89
N GLU A 115 -9.88 21.65 -33.60
CA GLU A 115 -8.56 21.05 -33.80
C GLU A 115 -7.93 21.51 -35.14
N ASP A 116 -8.71 22.17 -36.00
CA ASP A 116 -8.22 22.72 -37.28
C ASP A 116 -7.46 24.02 -37.03
N ILE A 117 -6.18 24.03 -37.38
CA ILE A 117 -5.29 25.18 -37.19
C ILE A 117 -5.76 26.38 -38.00
N GLY A 118 -6.25 26.18 -39.23
CA GLY A 118 -6.72 27.25 -40.10
C GLY A 118 -7.98 27.91 -39.56
N GLU A 119 -8.94 27.11 -39.11
CA GLU A 119 -10.14 27.58 -38.44
C GLU A 119 -9.78 28.33 -37.14
N GLY A 120 -8.85 27.77 -36.35
CA GLY A 120 -8.37 28.38 -35.12
C GLY A 120 -7.77 29.76 -35.33
N VAL A 121 -6.90 29.90 -36.34
CA VAL A 121 -6.29 31.19 -36.71
C VAL A 121 -7.35 32.21 -37.12
N VAL A 122 -8.41 31.80 -37.83
CA VAL A 122 -9.50 32.71 -38.23
C VAL A 122 -10.27 33.21 -37.00
N ILE A 123 -10.61 32.30 -36.08
CA ILE A 123 -11.29 32.63 -34.82
C ILE A 123 -10.46 33.62 -34.00
N GLU A 124 -9.18 33.33 -33.81
CA GLU A 124 -8.25 34.14 -33.03
C GLU A 124 -8.05 35.52 -33.67
N THR A 125 -7.96 35.60 -34.99
CA THR A 125 -7.84 36.88 -35.72
C THR A 125 -9.11 37.73 -35.63
N ILE A 126 -10.29 37.11 -35.67
CA ILE A 126 -11.56 37.85 -35.66
C ILE A 126 -11.90 38.32 -34.24
N ILE A 127 -11.69 37.49 -33.23
CA ILE A 127 -12.15 37.79 -31.87
C ILE A 127 -11.45 39.01 -31.26
N GLY A 128 -10.14 39.17 -31.50
CA GLY A 128 -9.35 40.31 -31.02
C GLY A 128 -9.44 41.57 -31.90
N ARG A 129 -10.16 41.53 -33.03
CA ARG A 129 -10.13 42.63 -33.99
C ARG A 129 -10.79 43.90 -33.44
N GLY A 130 -10.01 44.98 -33.41
CA GLY A 130 -10.49 46.34 -33.14
C GLY A 130 -10.63 46.70 -31.66
N ILE A 131 -10.20 45.82 -30.75
CA ILE A 131 -10.25 46.07 -29.30
C ILE A 131 -9.33 47.21 -28.87
N ASP A 132 -8.24 47.44 -29.62
CA ASP A 132 -7.21 48.44 -29.33
C ASP A 132 -7.76 49.87 -29.33
N GLN A 133 -8.90 50.09 -29.99
CA GLN A 133 -9.58 51.40 -30.03
C GLN A 133 -10.20 51.81 -28.67
N PHE A 134 -10.22 50.89 -27.69
CA PHE A 134 -10.96 51.02 -26.45
C PHE A 134 -10.08 50.83 -25.20
N LEU A 135 -8.80 51.19 -25.27
CA LEU A 135 -7.85 51.09 -24.14
C LEU A 135 -8.40 51.75 -22.84
N ASP A 136 -8.97 52.95 -22.96
CA ASP A 136 -9.57 53.67 -21.82
C ASP A 136 -11.00 53.21 -21.44
N ARG A 137 -11.59 52.31 -22.23
CA ARG A 137 -12.99 51.88 -22.12
C ARG A 137 -13.11 50.36 -22.24
N PRO A 138 -12.59 49.59 -21.26
CA PRO A 138 -12.54 48.12 -21.31
C PRO A 138 -13.91 47.45 -21.49
N LEU A 139 -14.98 48.04 -20.96
CA LEU A 139 -16.34 47.52 -21.15
C LEU A 139 -16.85 47.73 -22.60
N GLU A 140 -16.38 48.74 -23.32
CA GLU A 140 -16.69 48.91 -24.75
C GLU A 140 -15.89 47.92 -25.60
N ALA A 141 -14.61 47.70 -25.28
CA ALA A 141 -13.80 46.64 -25.87
C ALA A 141 -14.51 45.28 -25.75
N LEU A 142 -15.01 44.97 -24.56
CA LEU A 142 -15.70 43.71 -24.29
C LEU A 142 -17.00 43.54 -25.09
N LYS A 143 -17.75 44.63 -25.33
CA LYS A 143 -18.93 44.58 -26.21
C LYS A 143 -18.53 44.24 -27.64
N LEU A 144 -17.43 44.80 -28.12
CA LEU A 144 -16.92 44.48 -29.46
C LEU A 144 -16.51 43.01 -29.54
N VAL A 145 -15.79 42.48 -28.54
CA VAL A 145 -15.43 41.06 -28.46
C VAL A 145 -16.68 40.18 -28.49
N ALA A 146 -17.73 40.52 -27.72
CA ALA A 146 -18.99 39.78 -27.73
C ALA A 146 -19.67 39.80 -29.11
N VAL A 147 -19.64 40.94 -29.82
CA VAL A 147 -20.17 41.05 -31.19
C VAL A 147 -19.34 40.21 -32.17
N ASN A 148 -18.01 40.24 -32.07
CA ASN A 148 -17.12 39.43 -32.90
C ASN A 148 -17.37 37.93 -32.68
N TYR A 149 -17.58 37.52 -31.42
CA TYR A 149 -17.98 36.15 -31.08
C TYR A 149 -19.32 35.77 -31.73
N ASP A 150 -20.32 36.64 -31.66
CA ASP A 150 -21.64 36.36 -32.27
C ASP A 150 -21.54 36.23 -33.80
N GLN A 151 -20.61 36.95 -34.44
CA GLN A 151 -20.32 36.76 -35.86
C GLN A 151 -19.67 35.40 -36.15
N LEU A 152 -18.74 34.95 -35.30
CA LEU A 152 -18.10 33.64 -35.40
C LEU A 152 -19.10 32.49 -35.21
N VAL A 153 -20.05 32.64 -34.28
CA VAL A 153 -21.15 31.69 -34.09
C VAL A 153 -22.04 31.63 -35.34
N LYS A 154 -22.41 32.79 -35.92
CA LYS A 154 -23.19 32.84 -37.16
C LYS A 154 -22.46 32.24 -38.35
N ALA A 155 -21.14 32.30 -38.36
CA ALA A 155 -20.29 31.68 -39.36
C ALA A 155 -20.03 30.18 -39.11
N GLU A 156 -20.64 29.61 -38.06
CA GLU A 156 -20.48 28.20 -37.64
C GLU A 156 -19.04 27.81 -37.27
N LEU A 157 -18.16 28.78 -37.00
CA LEU A 157 -16.76 28.55 -36.61
C LEU A 157 -16.61 28.29 -35.10
N VAL A 158 -17.61 28.69 -34.31
CA VAL A 158 -17.59 28.55 -32.86
C VAL A 158 -18.94 28.04 -32.37
N PRO A 159 -18.98 27.10 -31.41
CA PRO A 159 -20.24 26.55 -30.91
C PRO A 159 -21.12 27.61 -30.23
N ASP A 160 -22.41 27.59 -30.58
CA ASP A 160 -23.45 28.34 -29.87
C ASP A 160 -23.82 27.64 -28.54
N GLY A 161 -24.26 28.43 -27.57
CA GLY A 161 -24.87 27.96 -26.35
C GLY A 161 -24.06 28.18 -25.06
N ALA A 162 -24.68 27.77 -23.95
CA ALA A 162 -24.15 28.02 -22.62
C ALA A 162 -22.82 27.30 -22.36
N ARG A 163 -21.89 27.99 -21.70
CA ARG A 163 -20.72 27.36 -21.10
C ARG A 163 -21.16 26.45 -19.95
N THR A 164 -20.65 25.22 -19.92
CA THR A 164 -20.81 24.34 -18.77
C THR A 164 -19.83 24.74 -17.67
N VAL A 165 -20.26 25.65 -16.81
CA VAL A 165 -19.58 25.92 -15.54
C VAL A 165 -19.73 24.68 -14.68
N THR A 166 -18.70 23.83 -14.65
CA THR A 166 -18.66 22.68 -13.76
C THR A 166 -18.06 23.14 -12.44
N PRO A 167 -18.86 23.37 -11.38
CA PRO A 167 -18.32 23.78 -10.09
C PRO A 167 -17.30 22.75 -9.63
N SER A 168 -16.17 23.23 -9.12
CA SER A 168 -15.02 22.39 -8.79
C SER A 168 -15.23 21.53 -7.53
N LEU A 169 -16.20 21.90 -6.68
CA LEU A 169 -16.45 21.30 -5.37
C LEU A 169 -16.80 19.79 -5.40
N PRO A 170 -17.72 19.29 -6.26
CA PRO A 170 -18.03 17.86 -6.31
C PRO A 170 -16.85 17.00 -6.75
N ARG A 171 -15.98 17.53 -7.63
CA ARG A 171 -14.77 16.83 -8.07
C ARG A 171 -13.75 16.69 -6.93
N TYR A 172 -13.55 17.75 -6.14
CA TYR A 172 -12.66 17.67 -4.97
C TYR A 172 -13.21 16.74 -3.89
N LEU A 173 -14.53 16.66 -3.70
CA LEU A 173 -15.15 15.71 -2.77
C LEU A 173 -14.96 14.26 -3.22
N ILE A 174 -15.11 13.97 -4.51
CA ILE A 174 -14.84 12.63 -5.07
C ILE A 174 -13.36 12.28 -4.93
N ALA A 175 -12.44 13.22 -5.20
CA ALA A 175 -11.01 13.01 -5.01
C ALA A 175 -10.66 12.75 -3.54
N ALA A 176 -11.20 13.54 -2.61
CA ALA A 176 -11.00 13.34 -1.17
C ALA A 176 -11.58 12.01 -0.69
N ALA A 177 -12.77 11.62 -1.16
CA ALA A 177 -13.38 10.34 -0.85
C ALA A 177 -12.55 9.16 -1.39
N ALA A 178 -12.01 9.27 -2.60
CA ALA A 178 -11.13 8.25 -3.19
C ALA A 178 -9.84 8.08 -2.38
N ILE A 179 -9.19 9.18 -2.01
CA ILE A 179 -7.99 9.15 -1.15
C ILE A 179 -8.33 8.54 0.22
N GLY A 180 -9.44 8.96 0.82
CA GLY A 180 -9.92 8.42 2.10
C GLY A 180 -10.18 6.92 2.02
N ALA A 181 -10.83 6.44 0.97
CA ALA A 181 -11.10 5.02 0.75
C ALA A 181 -9.81 4.19 0.62
N VAL A 182 -8.82 4.70 -0.10
CA VAL A 182 -7.51 4.03 -0.25
C VAL A 182 -6.78 3.96 1.09
N LEU A 183 -6.73 5.07 1.85
CA LEU A 183 -6.08 5.10 3.16
C LEU A 183 -6.76 4.18 4.16
N VAL A 184 -8.09 4.19 4.21
CA VAL A 184 -8.86 3.31 5.10
C VAL A 184 -8.69 1.85 4.69
N GLY A 185 -8.81 1.52 3.40
CA GLY A 185 -8.60 0.17 2.88
C GLY A 185 -7.19 -0.36 3.18
N ALA A 186 -6.17 0.45 2.93
CA ALA A 186 -4.78 0.11 3.23
C ALA A 186 -4.56 -0.11 4.74
N THR A 187 -5.15 0.73 5.58
CA THR A 187 -5.06 0.62 7.03
C THR A 187 -5.72 -0.66 7.55
N ILE A 188 -6.92 -0.99 7.04
CA ILE A 188 -7.63 -2.22 7.40
C ILE A 188 -6.83 -3.45 7.00
N ILE A 189 -6.31 -3.50 5.76
CA ILE A 189 -5.49 -4.61 5.28
C ILE A 189 -4.22 -4.75 6.12
N TYR A 190 -3.54 -3.65 6.43
CA TYR A 190 -2.34 -3.66 7.27
C TYR A 190 -2.63 -4.21 8.67
N LEU A 191 -3.71 -3.76 9.31
CA LEU A 191 -4.10 -4.23 10.63
C LEU A 191 -4.51 -5.71 10.63
N ALA A 192 -5.27 -6.14 9.61
CA ALA A 192 -5.65 -7.53 9.43
C ALA A 192 -4.42 -8.43 9.22
N ALA A 193 -3.50 -8.04 8.34
CA ALA A 193 -2.26 -8.77 8.09
C ALA A 193 -1.37 -8.83 9.34
N ARG A 194 -1.27 -7.74 10.10
CA ARG A 194 -0.51 -7.71 11.36
C ARG A 194 -1.10 -8.63 12.42
N ARG A 195 -2.44 -8.69 12.51
CA ARG A 195 -3.13 -9.61 13.43
C ARG A 195 -2.97 -11.07 13.01
N ALA A 196 -3.11 -11.36 11.72
CA ALA A 196 -2.88 -12.69 11.16
C ALA A 196 -1.43 -13.15 11.37
N GLY A 197 -0.44 -12.26 11.17
CA GLY A 197 0.97 -12.55 11.39
C GLY A 197 1.29 -12.87 12.86
N ARG A 198 0.73 -12.13 13.81
CA ARG A 198 0.88 -12.44 15.25
C ARG A 198 0.30 -13.82 15.61
N LEU A 199 -0.87 -14.15 15.07
CA LEU A 199 -1.48 -15.46 15.30
C LEU A 199 -0.67 -16.60 14.67
N ALA A 200 -0.11 -16.40 13.48
CA ALA A 200 0.75 -17.37 12.81
C ALA A 200 2.05 -17.59 13.59
N ALA A 201 2.68 -16.51 14.09
CA ALA A 201 3.88 -16.58 14.92
C ALA A 201 3.61 -17.35 16.23
N ALA A 202 2.51 -17.05 16.93
CA ALA A 202 2.14 -17.75 18.15
C ALA A 202 1.86 -19.25 17.93
N ARG A 203 1.25 -19.62 16.78
CA ARG A 203 1.05 -21.03 16.42
C ARG A 203 2.36 -21.74 16.11
N LYS A 204 3.30 -21.04 15.47
CA LYS A 204 4.64 -21.57 15.17
C LYS A 204 5.42 -21.82 16.46
N GLU A 205 5.45 -20.85 17.37
CA GLU A 205 6.13 -20.98 18.67
C GLU A 205 5.63 -22.17 19.49
N ARG A 206 4.32 -22.45 19.48
CA ARG A 206 3.76 -23.65 20.11
C ARG A 206 4.25 -24.95 19.46
N ARG A 207 4.29 -25.01 18.12
CA ARG A 207 4.79 -26.20 17.39
C ARG A 207 6.28 -26.43 17.64
N ASP A 208 7.07 -25.36 17.62
CA ASP A 208 8.52 -25.44 17.84
C ASP A 208 8.80 -25.94 19.28
N SER A 209 8.06 -25.44 20.28
CA SER A 209 8.17 -25.93 21.67
C SER A 209 7.80 -27.42 21.83
N ALA A 210 6.82 -27.91 21.06
CA ALA A 210 6.42 -29.32 21.09
C ALA A 210 7.48 -30.23 20.43
N HIS A 211 8.14 -29.74 19.36
CA HIS A 211 9.24 -30.45 18.72
C HIS A 211 10.47 -30.55 19.64
N ASP A 212 10.84 -29.49 20.34
CA ASP A 212 11.97 -29.50 21.27
C ASP A 212 11.76 -30.48 22.42
N ALA A 213 10.55 -30.57 22.97
CA ALA A 213 10.21 -31.53 24.01
C ALA A 213 10.34 -33.00 23.54
N ARG A 214 9.91 -33.29 22.30
CA ARG A 214 10.07 -34.63 21.68
C ARG A 214 11.54 -34.97 21.45
N SER A 215 12.31 -34.02 20.91
CA SER A 215 13.74 -34.20 20.66
C SER A 215 14.52 -34.45 21.96
N ALA A 216 14.23 -33.70 23.02
CA ALA A 216 14.86 -33.89 24.32
C ALA A 216 14.55 -35.27 24.95
N LEU A 217 13.29 -35.71 24.87
CA LEU A 217 12.89 -37.04 25.34
C LEU A 217 13.51 -38.17 24.52
N GLY A 218 13.57 -38.03 23.20
CA GLY A 218 14.24 -38.97 22.31
C GLY A 218 15.74 -39.10 22.60
N ALA A 219 16.41 -37.98 22.84
CA ALA A 219 17.82 -37.97 23.23
C ALA A 219 18.05 -38.68 24.58
N ALA A 220 17.21 -38.41 25.59
CA ALA A 220 17.30 -39.06 26.88
C ALA A 220 17.01 -40.58 26.81
N ALA A 221 16.04 -40.99 25.98
CA ALA A 221 15.78 -42.40 25.71
C ALA A 221 16.95 -43.09 24.99
N ALA A 222 17.64 -42.39 24.08
CA ALA A 222 18.83 -42.92 23.41
C ALA A 222 20.01 -43.14 24.40
N VAL A 223 20.19 -42.26 25.38
CA VAL A 223 21.18 -42.46 26.46
C VAL A 223 20.85 -43.71 27.29
N LEU A 224 19.57 -43.95 27.58
CA LEU A 224 19.12 -45.15 28.28
C LEU A 224 19.33 -46.43 27.42
N ALA A 225 19.05 -46.38 26.12
CA ALA A 225 19.36 -47.48 25.20
C ALA A 225 20.85 -47.85 25.23
N GLN A 226 21.73 -46.86 25.19
CA GLN A 226 23.18 -47.08 25.25
C GLN A 226 23.59 -47.82 26.54
N GLN A 227 23.05 -47.43 27.70
CA GLN A 227 23.30 -48.12 28.97
C GLN A 227 22.79 -49.56 28.97
N ILE A 228 21.63 -49.82 28.37
CA ILE A 228 21.09 -51.20 28.25
C ILE A 228 22.01 -52.06 27.37
N ILE A 229 22.49 -51.52 26.24
CA ILE A 229 23.42 -52.22 25.34
C ILE A 229 24.71 -52.60 26.08
N GLU A 230 25.26 -51.68 26.87
CA GLU A 230 26.46 -51.94 27.69
C GLU A 230 26.22 -53.05 28.73
N LEU A 231 25.03 -53.07 29.34
CA LEU A 231 24.64 -54.09 30.33
C LEU A 231 24.33 -55.46 29.70
N ASP A 232 23.96 -55.52 28.42
CA ASP A 232 23.54 -56.76 27.75
C ASP A 232 24.68 -57.78 27.68
N GLY A 233 25.92 -57.31 27.48
CA GLY A 233 27.11 -58.15 27.50
C GLY A 233 27.39 -58.79 28.88
N VAL A 234 27.03 -58.10 29.97
CA VAL A 234 27.12 -58.66 31.34
C VAL A 234 25.98 -59.64 31.59
N TYR A 235 24.76 -59.28 31.18
CA TYR A 235 23.58 -60.12 31.30
C TYR A 235 23.74 -61.47 30.59
N ALA A 236 24.23 -61.49 29.36
CA ALA A 236 24.44 -62.73 28.61
C ALA A 236 25.39 -63.71 29.33
N ARG A 237 26.43 -63.18 29.99
CA ARG A 237 27.39 -63.99 30.76
C ARG A 237 26.79 -64.50 32.08
N LEU A 238 26.15 -63.61 32.85
CA LEU A 238 25.57 -63.97 34.15
C LEU A 238 24.35 -64.90 34.00
N ARG A 239 23.53 -64.72 32.96
CA ARG A 239 22.39 -65.60 32.68
C ARG A 239 22.81 -67.06 32.46
N ARG A 240 23.94 -67.31 31.78
CA ARG A 240 24.47 -68.67 31.60
C ARG A 240 24.83 -69.31 32.94
N ARG A 241 25.44 -68.55 33.86
CA ARG A 241 25.77 -69.02 35.22
C ARG A 241 24.53 -69.28 36.07
N VAL A 242 23.50 -68.42 35.95
CA VAL A 242 22.21 -68.63 36.62
C VAL A 242 21.54 -69.91 36.12
N ASN A 243 21.52 -70.14 34.81
CA ASN A 243 20.95 -71.35 34.22
C ASN A 243 21.75 -72.62 34.59
N ALA A 244 23.05 -72.51 34.78
CA ALA A 244 23.91 -73.61 35.22
C ALA A 244 23.82 -73.89 36.74
N GLY A 245 23.03 -73.14 37.49
CA GLY A 245 22.83 -73.32 38.94
C GLY A 245 23.99 -72.84 39.82
N THR A 246 25.04 -72.25 39.24
CA THR A 246 26.26 -71.83 39.95
C THR A 246 26.27 -70.34 40.32
N ALA A 247 25.15 -69.64 40.14
CA ALA A 247 25.08 -68.20 40.35
C ALA A 247 24.83 -67.80 41.81
N THR A 248 25.54 -66.75 42.22
CA THR A 248 25.34 -66.07 43.51
C THR A 248 24.00 -65.31 43.54
N GLU A 249 23.57 -64.93 44.73
CA GLU A 249 22.34 -64.15 44.94
C GLU A 249 22.36 -62.82 44.19
N ASP A 250 23.49 -62.12 44.22
CA ASP A 250 23.70 -60.86 43.48
C ASP A 250 23.55 -61.04 41.97
N GLN A 251 24.05 -62.15 41.41
CA GLN A 251 23.95 -62.45 39.99
C GLN A 251 22.50 -62.76 39.58
N ARG A 252 21.72 -63.45 40.42
CA ARG A 252 20.29 -63.68 40.19
C ARG A 252 19.49 -62.38 40.28
N SER A 253 19.79 -61.55 41.29
CA SER A 253 19.17 -60.23 41.46
C SER A 253 19.43 -59.31 40.27
N PHE A 254 20.66 -59.31 39.74
CA PHE A 254 21.02 -58.60 38.51
C PHE A 254 20.15 -59.03 37.32
N VAL A 255 20.08 -60.33 37.04
CA VAL A 255 19.34 -60.88 35.89
C VAL A 255 17.85 -60.51 35.95
N THR A 256 17.23 -60.57 37.12
CA THR A 256 15.81 -60.19 37.30
C THR A 256 15.60 -58.70 37.10
N ARG A 257 16.45 -57.85 37.71
CA ARG A 257 16.34 -56.39 37.60
C ARG A 257 16.65 -55.88 36.19
N TYR A 258 17.57 -56.52 35.47
CA TYR A 258 17.84 -56.21 34.06
C TYR A 258 16.63 -56.47 33.18
N ARG A 259 15.95 -57.62 33.34
CA ARG A 259 14.72 -57.92 32.58
C ARG A 259 13.64 -56.88 32.82
N SER A 260 13.41 -56.51 34.07
CA SER A 260 12.46 -55.45 34.41
C SER A 260 12.82 -54.11 33.77
N LEU A 261 14.11 -53.73 33.77
CA LEU A 261 14.56 -52.49 33.13
C LEU A 261 14.30 -52.50 31.61
N VAL A 262 14.59 -53.60 30.92
CA VAL A 262 14.36 -53.73 29.48
C VAL A 262 12.86 -53.71 29.15
N THR A 263 12.02 -54.39 29.93
CA THR A 263 10.57 -54.35 29.78
C THR A 263 10.04 -52.92 29.96
N ASP A 264 10.41 -52.25 31.05
CA ASP A 264 10.01 -50.86 31.32
C ASP A 264 10.48 -49.91 30.20
N TYR A 265 11.66 -50.15 29.62
CA TYR A 265 12.19 -49.37 28.50
C TYR A 265 11.42 -49.59 27.18
N THR A 266 11.05 -50.85 26.87
CA THR A 266 10.25 -51.15 25.67
C THR A 266 8.84 -50.56 25.76
N GLU A 267 8.25 -50.55 26.96
CA GLU A 267 6.97 -49.89 27.22
C GLU A 267 7.08 -48.37 27.04
N LEU A 268 8.15 -47.77 27.58
CA LEU A 268 8.46 -46.35 27.40
C LEU A 268 8.59 -45.97 25.91
N LEU A 269 9.22 -46.79 25.07
CA LEU A 269 9.32 -46.54 23.62
C LEU A 269 7.94 -46.53 22.94
N GLY A 270 7.05 -47.45 23.33
CA GLY A 270 5.66 -47.46 22.87
C GLY A 270 4.93 -46.16 23.23
N GLU A 271 5.08 -45.71 24.47
CA GLU A 271 4.47 -44.45 24.94
C GLU A 271 5.05 -43.21 24.26
N LEU A 272 6.36 -43.18 23.97
CA LEU A 272 7.01 -42.09 23.25
C LEU A 272 6.51 -41.97 21.80
N SER A 273 6.24 -43.09 21.13
CA SER A 273 5.70 -43.11 19.76
C SER A 273 4.25 -42.61 19.64
N THR A 274 3.50 -42.61 20.74
CA THR A 274 2.08 -42.21 20.81
C THR A 274 1.87 -40.92 21.62
N MET A 275 2.94 -40.12 21.78
CA MET A 275 2.97 -39.01 22.74
C MET A 275 2.14 -37.78 22.33
N ASP A 276 1.21 -37.41 23.22
CA ASP A 276 0.47 -36.14 23.24
C ASP A 276 1.12 -35.06 24.14
N GLU A 277 0.82 -33.79 23.87
CA GLU A 277 1.42 -32.60 24.52
C GLU A 277 1.30 -32.61 26.07
N GLY A 278 0.21 -33.18 26.62
CA GLY A 278 -0.02 -33.22 28.07
C GLY A 278 0.84 -34.22 28.85
N ARG A 279 1.43 -35.22 28.18
CA ARG A 279 2.16 -36.33 28.84
C ARG A 279 3.68 -36.17 28.88
N ALA A 280 4.23 -35.14 28.23
CA ALA A 280 5.68 -34.94 28.11
C ALA A 280 6.40 -34.83 29.47
N ARG A 281 5.79 -34.15 30.46
CA ARG A 281 6.36 -34.03 31.82
C ARG A 281 6.40 -35.37 32.56
N HIS A 282 5.35 -36.18 32.43
CA HIS A 282 5.28 -37.50 33.05
C HIS A 282 6.32 -38.46 32.42
N LEU A 283 6.41 -38.46 31.09
CA LEU A 283 7.39 -39.28 30.37
C LEU A 283 8.82 -38.90 30.70
N ARG A 284 9.11 -37.60 30.88
CA ARG A 284 10.43 -37.14 31.32
C ARG A 284 10.84 -37.75 32.66
N GLY A 285 9.97 -37.67 33.67
CA GLY A 285 10.24 -38.27 34.98
C GLY A 285 10.42 -39.79 34.90
N ARG A 286 9.69 -40.46 33.99
CA ARG A 286 9.81 -41.91 33.75
C ARG A 286 11.16 -42.27 33.11
N VAL A 287 11.63 -41.51 32.11
CA VAL A 287 12.96 -41.68 31.49
C VAL A 287 14.07 -41.47 32.52
N GLU A 288 13.99 -40.43 33.35
CA GLU A 288 14.97 -40.13 34.39
C GLU A 288 15.03 -41.25 35.44
N ASN A 289 13.88 -41.74 35.91
CA ASN A 289 13.80 -42.88 36.83
C ASN A 289 14.41 -44.16 36.22
N LEU A 290 14.12 -44.46 34.95
CA LEU A 290 14.70 -45.62 34.27
C LEU A 290 16.21 -45.49 34.07
N THR A 291 16.69 -44.28 33.77
CA THR A 291 18.12 -43.97 33.71
C THR A 291 18.80 -44.21 35.06
N ASP A 292 18.17 -43.80 36.15
CA ASP A 292 18.70 -44.05 37.49
C ASP A 292 18.64 -45.53 37.89
N LYS A 293 17.60 -46.27 37.50
CA LYS A 293 17.55 -47.74 37.62
C LYS A 293 18.70 -48.39 36.85
N GLY A 294 18.96 -47.95 35.61
CA GLY A 294 20.09 -48.40 34.79
C GLY A 294 21.45 -48.18 35.47
N ARG A 295 21.70 -46.98 35.99
CA ARG A 295 22.91 -46.66 36.76
C ARG A 295 23.08 -47.52 38.01
N ARG A 296 22.00 -47.74 38.77
CA ARG A 296 22.03 -48.60 39.97
C ARG A 296 22.34 -50.05 39.59
N LEU A 297 21.80 -50.50 38.45
CA LEU A 297 22.02 -51.84 37.93
C LEU A 297 23.47 -52.04 37.45
N ALA A 298 24.08 -51.02 36.82
CA ALA A 298 25.50 -51.04 36.46
C ALA A 298 26.42 -51.21 37.67
N ARG A 299 26.17 -50.47 38.77
CA ARG A 299 26.91 -50.66 40.04
C ARG A 299 26.69 -52.03 40.68
N LEU A 300 25.59 -52.70 40.37
CA LEU A 300 25.31 -54.06 40.83
C LEU A 300 26.01 -55.09 39.95
N ALA A 301 26.07 -54.87 38.63
CA ALA A 301 26.89 -55.66 37.70
C ALA A 301 28.35 -55.68 38.13
N GLU A 302 28.95 -54.52 38.41
CA GLU A 302 30.35 -54.42 38.85
C GLU A 302 30.63 -55.32 40.07
N ARG A 303 29.76 -55.26 41.08
CA ARG A 303 29.84 -56.11 42.27
C ARG A 303 29.64 -57.59 41.98
N ALA A 304 28.74 -57.93 41.07
CA ALA A 304 28.45 -59.30 40.67
C ALA A 304 29.54 -59.92 39.79
N THR A 305 30.40 -59.10 39.17
CA THR A 305 31.54 -59.52 38.34
C THR A 305 32.90 -59.44 39.05
N ALA A 306 33.03 -58.68 40.14
CA ALA A 306 34.27 -58.53 40.91
C ALA A 306 34.57 -59.72 41.86
N ARG A 307 33.71 -60.74 41.87
CA ARG A 307 33.87 -62.00 42.63
C ARG A 307 33.82 -63.19 41.67
#